data_AF-A0A514XL34-F1
#
_entry.id   AF-A0A514XL34-F1
#
_cell.length_a   1.000
_cell.length_b   1.000
_cell.length_c   1.000
_cell.angle_alpha   90.00
_cell.angle_beta   90.00
_cell.angle_gamma   90.00
#
_symmetry.space_group_name_H-M   'P 1'
#
loop_
_entity.id
_entity.type
_entity.pdbx_description
1 polymer ?
#
loop_
_entity_poly.entity_id
_entity_poly.type
_entity_poly.pdbx_seq_one_letter_code
_entity_poly.pdbx_strand_id
1 'polypeptide(L)'
;MKTFVMILVIAFSGIASAAVQDVREFQTYDCQITGAVGVAHFVKGHFMTIAIDDHIGQFFQERFELDGSEVQFQILIEETRKADGSVILLQNLKVDGEETSVEKVVKAVAKTTTDNGEYKATCVISK
;
A
#
# COMPACT_ATOMS: atom_id res chain seq x y z
N MET A 1 -5.96 33.52 -55.90
CA MET A 1 -4.97 32.61 -55.30
C MET A 1 -5.29 32.51 -53.82
N LYS A 2 -5.48 31.28 -53.33
CA LYS A 2 -5.84 30.94 -51.95
C LYS A 2 -4.57 31.02 -51.10
N THR A 3 -4.60 31.77 -49.99
CA THR A 3 -3.60 31.61 -48.93
C THR A 3 -4.35 31.57 -47.60
N PHE A 4 -4.52 30.34 -47.12
CA PHE A 4 -4.94 30.03 -45.77
C PHE A 4 -3.80 30.45 -44.82
N VAL A 5 -4.09 31.28 -43.82
CA VAL A 5 -3.22 31.43 -42.65
C VAL A 5 -3.97 30.84 -41.47
N MET A 6 -3.59 29.61 -41.16
CA MET A 6 -4.01 28.81 -40.03
C MET A 6 -3.10 29.16 -38.86
N ILE A 7 -3.63 29.78 -37.80
CA ILE A 7 -2.95 29.87 -36.51
C ILE A 7 -3.79 29.04 -35.54
N LEU A 8 -3.40 27.78 -35.40
CA LEU A 8 -3.85 26.88 -34.36
C LEU A 8 -3.05 27.25 -33.10
N VAL A 9 -3.68 27.98 -32.18
CA VAL A 9 -3.13 28.22 -30.84
C VAL A 9 -3.18 26.89 -30.11
N ILE A 10 -2.03 26.24 -29.99
CA ILE A 10 -1.87 25.02 -29.21
C ILE A 10 -2.01 25.41 -27.75
N ALA A 11 -3.22 25.24 -27.21
CA ALA A 11 -3.41 25.08 -25.77
C ALA A 11 -2.74 23.77 -25.37
N PHE A 12 -1.45 23.84 -25.01
CA PHE A 12 -0.83 22.79 -24.22
C PHE A 12 -1.47 22.87 -22.83
N SER A 13 -2.60 22.17 -22.69
CA SER A 13 -3.07 21.68 -21.42
C SER A 13 -1.88 20.94 -20.80
N GLY A 14 -1.20 21.60 -19.86
CA GLY A 14 -0.20 20.96 -19.03
C GLY A 14 -0.88 19.78 -18.35
N ILE A 15 -0.71 18.60 -18.92
CA ILE A 15 -1.04 17.35 -18.24
C ILE A 15 -0.04 17.34 -17.10
N ALA A 16 -0.49 17.76 -15.92
CA ALA A 16 0.22 17.50 -14.69
C ALA A 16 0.29 15.98 -14.59
N SER A 17 1.38 15.41 -15.08
CA SER A 17 1.75 14.03 -14.81
C SER A 17 1.87 13.95 -13.30
N ALA A 18 0.82 13.47 -12.64
CA ALA A 18 0.94 13.02 -11.27
C ALA A 18 2.10 12.03 -11.28
N ALA A 19 3.20 12.39 -10.62
CA ALA A 19 4.39 11.57 -10.58
C ALA A 19 3.98 10.18 -10.09
N VAL A 20 4.32 9.17 -10.89
CA VAL A 20 4.19 7.77 -10.50
C VAL A 20 4.92 7.61 -9.17
N GLN A 21 4.22 7.15 -8.12
CA GLN A 21 4.90 6.81 -6.87
C GLN A 21 5.70 5.54 -7.11
N ASP A 22 7.03 5.67 -7.12
CA ASP A 22 7.93 4.53 -7.10
C ASP A 22 7.70 3.76 -5.80
N VAL A 23 7.64 2.43 -5.86
CA VAL A 23 7.46 1.57 -4.68
C VAL A 23 8.56 1.81 -3.64
N ARG A 24 9.75 2.26 -4.05
CA ARG A 24 10.84 2.69 -3.16
C ARG A 24 10.51 3.92 -2.32
N GLU A 25 9.49 4.69 -2.68
CA GLU A 25 9.04 5.82 -1.89
C GLU A 25 8.26 5.40 -0.66
N PHE A 26 7.83 4.15 -0.48
CA PHE A 26 7.17 3.72 0.77
C PHE A 26 8.23 3.27 1.80
N GLN A 27 8.64 4.17 2.69
CA GLN A 27 9.75 3.90 3.62
C GLN A 27 9.31 3.40 4.98
N THR A 28 8.19 3.91 5.50
CA THR A 28 7.80 3.68 6.90
C THR A 28 6.33 3.31 7.05
N TYR A 29 6.05 2.60 8.13
CA TYR A 29 4.70 2.24 8.55
C TYR A 29 4.48 2.58 10.02
N ASP A 30 3.24 2.94 10.35
CA ASP A 30 2.73 3.09 11.71
C ASP A 30 1.35 2.41 11.78
N CYS A 31 1.28 1.31 12.51
CA CYS A 31 0.16 0.39 12.53
C CYS A 31 -0.41 0.25 13.93
N GLN A 32 -1.74 0.32 14.02
CA GLN A 32 -2.52 -0.07 15.17
C GLN A 32 -3.28 -1.35 14.84
N ILE A 33 -3.08 -2.40 15.65
CA ILE A 33 -3.82 -3.66 15.58
C ILE A 33 -4.67 -3.76 16.84
N THR A 34 -5.99 -3.77 16.70
CA THR A 34 -6.94 -3.89 17.80
C THR A 34 -7.55 -5.27 17.81
N GLY A 35 -7.56 -5.93 18.97
CA GLY A 35 -8.11 -7.26 19.18
C GLY A 35 -9.56 -7.26 19.66
N ALA A 36 -10.10 -8.45 19.88
CA ALA A 36 -11.50 -8.70 20.16
C ALA A 36 -12.02 -7.99 21.43
N VAL A 37 -11.17 -7.85 22.46
CA VAL A 37 -11.54 -7.14 23.70
C VAL A 37 -11.14 -5.66 23.68
N GLY A 38 -10.75 -5.14 22.52
CA GLY A 38 -10.45 -3.73 22.28
C GLY A 38 -9.03 -3.31 22.69
N VAL A 39 -8.17 -4.25 23.11
CA VAL A 39 -6.76 -3.97 23.36
C VAL A 39 -6.07 -3.66 22.04
N ALA A 40 -5.23 -2.64 22.04
CA ALA A 40 -4.48 -2.22 20.85
C ALA A 40 -2.98 -2.50 21.02
N HIS A 41 -2.39 -3.13 20.01
CA HIS A 41 -0.96 -3.24 19.80
C HIS A 41 -0.52 -2.22 18.74
N PHE A 42 0.57 -1.51 19.01
CA PHE A 42 1.10 -0.49 18.11
C PHE A 42 2.48 -0.91 17.62
N VAL A 43 2.65 -0.95 16.31
CA VAL A 43 3.93 -1.28 15.67
C VAL A 43 4.28 -0.20 14.66
N LYS A 44 5.51 0.29 14.72
CA LYS A 44 6.05 1.28 13.78
C LYS A 44 7.44 0.86 13.33
N GLY A 45 7.80 1.19 12.10
CA GLY A 45 9.10 0.80 11.58
C GLY A 45 9.35 1.24 10.15
N HIS A 46 10.38 0.65 9.58
CA HIS A 46 10.76 0.81 8.18
C HIS A 46 10.41 -0.46 7.41
N PHE A 47 9.92 -0.29 6.19
CA PHE A 47 9.76 -1.40 5.27
C PHE A 47 11.12 -2.00 4.92
N MET A 48 11.13 -3.32 4.73
CA MET A 48 12.22 -4.00 4.07
C MET A 48 11.96 -3.99 2.57
N THR A 49 12.96 -3.56 1.79
CA THR A 49 12.89 -3.69 0.35
C THR A 49 13.20 -5.13 -0.05
N ILE A 50 12.31 -5.74 -0.82
CA ILE A 50 12.47 -7.06 -1.40
C ILE A 50 12.47 -6.98 -2.92
N ALA A 51 13.20 -7.88 -3.56
CA ALA A 51 13.17 -8.08 -5.00
C ALA A 51 12.53 -9.45 -5.28
N ILE A 52 11.47 -9.47 -6.07
CA ILE A 52 10.73 -10.67 -6.47
C ILE A 52 10.77 -10.75 -7.99
N ASP A 53 11.54 -11.70 -8.52
CA ASP A 53 11.88 -11.77 -9.95
C ASP A 53 12.43 -10.41 -10.45
N ASP A 54 11.68 -9.74 -11.32
CA ASP A 54 12.01 -8.43 -11.91
C ASP A 54 11.25 -7.25 -11.24
N HIS A 55 10.58 -7.49 -10.11
CA HIS A 55 9.76 -6.50 -9.41
C HIS A 55 10.35 -6.13 -8.04
N ILE A 56 10.14 -4.88 -7.64
CA ILE A 56 10.51 -4.38 -6.31
C ILE A 56 9.27 -4.33 -5.43
N GLY A 57 9.42 -4.77 -4.18
CA GLY A 57 8.41 -4.68 -3.15
C GLY A 57 8.92 -4.03 -1.87
N GLN A 58 8.02 -3.41 -1.12
CA GLN A 58 8.21 -3.00 0.27
C GLN A 58 7.39 -3.91 1.17
N PHE A 59 8.05 -4.55 2.12
CA PHE A 59 7.47 -5.59 2.95
C PHE A 59 7.75 -5.36 4.44
N PHE A 60 6.76 -5.63 5.27
CA PHE A 60 7.00 -5.91 6.68
C PHE A 60 6.09 -7.03 7.18
N GLN A 61 6.52 -7.62 8.29
CA GLN A 61 5.75 -8.59 9.04
C GLN A 61 6.01 -8.38 10.53
N GLU A 62 4.94 -8.49 11.32
CA GLU A 62 5.00 -8.51 12.78
C GLU A 62 4.24 -9.74 13.29
N ARG A 63 4.73 -10.38 14.35
CA ARG A 63 4.05 -11.49 15.05
C ARG A 63 4.14 -11.27 16.55
N PHE A 64 3.00 -11.36 17.24
CA PHE A 64 2.87 -11.07 18.66
C PHE A 64 1.63 -11.76 19.24
N GLU A 65 1.52 -11.78 20.56
CA GLU A 65 0.29 -12.21 21.25
C GLU A 65 -0.59 -10.99 21.56
N LEU A 66 -1.88 -11.10 21.30
CA LEU A 66 -2.89 -10.10 21.64
C LEU A 66 -4.17 -10.81 22.07
N ASP A 67 -4.74 -10.40 23.20
CA ASP A 67 -5.97 -10.99 23.75
C ASP A 67 -5.93 -12.51 23.97
N GLY A 68 -4.72 -13.06 24.16
CA GLY A 68 -4.49 -14.51 24.32
C GLY A 68 -4.41 -15.28 23.00
N SER A 69 -4.54 -14.61 21.86
CA SER A 69 -4.38 -15.18 20.52
C SER A 69 -3.01 -14.83 19.93
N GLU A 70 -2.48 -15.74 19.12
CA GLU A 70 -1.32 -15.46 18.28
C GLU A 70 -1.75 -14.67 17.04
N VAL A 71 -1.22 -13.46 16.90
CA VAL A 71 -1.50 -12.57 15.78
C VAL A 71 -0.25 -12.41 14.92
N GLN A 72 -0.41 -12.55 13.61
CA GLN A 72 0.60 -12.19 12.62
C GLN A 72 -0.02 -11.22 11.62
N PHE A 73 0.64 -10.09 11.40
CA PHE A 73 0.21 -9.10 10.42
C PHE A 73 1.34 -8.81 9.43
N GLN A 74 0.98 -8.72 8.14
CA GLN A 74 1.89 -8.48 7.04
C GLN A 74 1.34 -7.41 6.11
N ILE A 75 2.23 -6.59 5.55
CA ILE A 75 1.95 -5.73 4.41
C ILE A 75 3.03 -5.94 3.36
N LEU A 76 2.61 -6.12 2.10
CA LEU A 76 3.44 -6.05 0.91
C LEU A 76 2.88 -4.98 -0.03
N ILE A 77 3.75 -4.08 -0.49
CA ILE A 77 3.47 -3.11 -1.55
C ILE A 77 4.40 -3.45 -2.70
N GLU A 78 3.87 -3.76 -3.87
CA GLU A 78 4.66 -4.17 -5.03
C GLU A 78 4.25 -3.39 -6.29
N GLU A 79 5.16 -3.33 -7.26
CA GLU A 79 4.91 -2.68 -8.54
C GLU A 79 3.86 -3.46 -9.34
N THR A 80 2.96 -2.74 -10.03
CA THR A 80 2.13 -3.41 -11.03
C THR A 80 2.91 -3.59 -12.33
N ARG A 81 2.52 -4.60 -13.11
CA ARG A 81 3.01 -4.77 -14.49
C ARG A 81 2.47 -3.71 -15.46
N LYS A 82 1.56 -2.84 -15.01
CA LYS A 82 0.95 -1.79 -15.83
C LYS A 82 1.74 -0.51 -15.65
N ALA A 83 2.11 0.12 -16.75
CA ALA A 83 2.77 1.43 -16.75
C ALA A 83 1.77 2.59 -16.47
N ASP A 84 0.83 2.41 -15.53
CA ASP A 84 -0.19 3.41 -15.16
C ASP A 84 0.07 4.05 -13.79
N GLY A 85 1.19 3.69 -13.17
CA GLY A 85 1.63 4.19 -11.87
C GLY A 85 0.84 3.65 -10.68
N SER A 86 0.15 2.52 -10.85
CA SER A 86 -0.47 1.79 -9.75
C SER A 86 0.49 0.77 -9.13
N VAL A 87 0.25 0.48 -7.85
CA VAL A 87 0.91 -0.53 -7.04
C VAL A 87 -0.12 -1.55 -6.57
N ILE A 88 0.32 -2.77 -6.30
CA ILE A 88 -0.48 -3.79 -5.63
C ILE A 88 -0.16 -3.70 -4.14
N LEU A 89 -1.21 -3.61 -3.33
CA LEU A 89 -1.15 -3.65 -1.88
C LEU A 89 -1.78 -4.95 -1.41
N LEU A 90 -0.97 -5.78 -0.77
CA LEU A 90 -1.36 -7.05 -0.15
C LEU A 90 -1.25 -6.91 1.37
N GLN A 91 -2.27 -7.35 2.07
CA GLN A 91 -2.31 -7.35 3.53
C GLN A 91 -2.81 -8.71 4.01
N ASN A 92 -2.10 -9.31 4.95
CA ASN A 92 -2.52 -10.54 5.59
C ASN A 92 -2.61 -10.32 7.09
N LEU A 93 -3.77 -10.60 7.65
CA LEU A 93 -4.01 -10.68 9.09
C LEU A 93 -4.32 -12.13 9.44
N LYS A 94 -3.46 -12.75 10.21
CA LYS A 94 -3.61 -14.12 10.67
C LYS A 94 -3.76 -14.16 12.18
N VAL A 95 -4.79 -14.85 12.65
CA VAL A 95 -5.12 -15.00 14.08
C VAL A 95 -5.34 -16.48 14.36
N ASP A 96 -4.55 -17.06 15.27
CA ASP A 96 -4.65 -18.47 15.69
C ASP A 96 -4.70 -19.49 14.53
N GLY A 97 -4.05 -19.16 13.42
CA GLY A 97 -4.01 -20.02 12.23
C GLY A 97 -4.98 -19.64 11.13
N GLU A 98 -6.02 -18.86 11.43
CA GLU A 98 -6.99 -18.37 10.45
C GLU A 98 -6.51 -17.09 9.77
N GLU A 99 -6.57 -17.04 8.44
CA GLU A 99 -5.99 -15.95 7.66
C GLU A 99 -7.06 -15.15 6.92
N THR A 100 -6.97 -13.82 7.03
CA THR A 100 -7.74 -12.87 6.23
C THR A 100 -6.79 -12.05 5.38
N SER A 101 -6.98 -12.14 4.06
CA SER A 101 -6.14 -11.47 3.07
C SER A 101 -6.92 -10.43 2.29
N VAL A 102 -6.28 -9.29 2.03
CA VAL A 102 -6.83 -8.21 1.20
C VAL A 102 -5.81 -7.83 0.14
N GLU A 103 -6.23 -7.87 -1.13
CA GLU A 103 -5.46 -7.39 -2.27
C GLU A 103 -6.15 -6.18 -2.90
N LYS A 104 -5.39 -5.12 -3.20
CA LYS A 104 -5.89 -3.91 -3.86
C LYS A 104 -4.87 -3.38 -4.86
N VAL A 105 -5.35 -2.90 -6.00
CA VAL A 105 -4.54 -2.11 -6.94
C VAL A 105 -4.86 -0.63 -6.71
N VAL A 106 -3.87 0.16 -6.29
CA VAL A 106 -4.06 1.57 -5.91
C VAL A 106 -2.98 2.45 -6.52
N LYS A 107 -3.28 3.74 -6.72
CA LYS A 107 -2.30 4.73 -7.22
C LYS A 107 -1.49 5.43 -6.13
N ALA A 108 -1.90 5.27 -4.88
CA ALA A 108 -1.22 5.83 -3.72
C ALA A 108 -1.59 5.00 -2.47
N VAL A 109 -0.62 4.81 -1.58
CA VAL A 109 -0.80 4.10 -0.32
C VAL A 109 -0.47 5.05 0.84
N ALA A 110 -1.49 5.70 1.40
CA ALA A 110 -1.33 6.57 2.58
C ALA A 110 -1.88 5.92 3.86
N LYS A 111 -2.97 5.16 3.72
CA LYS A 111 -3.61 4.47 4.83
C LYS A 111 -4.24 3.18 4.33
N THR A 112 -4.15 2.13 5.14
CA THR A 112 -4.80 0.87 4.83
C THR A 112 -5.36 0.17 6.04
N THR A 113 -6.34 -0.71 5.82
CA THR A 113 -7.06 -1.44 6.87
C THR A 113 -7.38 -2.86 6.41
N THR A 114 -7.18 -3.83 7.31
CA THR A 114 -7.63 -5.22 7.20
C THR A 114 -8.37 -5.58 8.48
N ASP A 115 -9.43 -6.37 8.37
CA ASP A 115 -10.36 -6.66 9.45
C ASP A 115 -10.97 -8.05 9.20
N ASN A 116 -11.03 -8.90 10.23
CA ASN A 116 -11.63 -10.23 10.17
C ASN A 116 -12.93 -10.36 11.01
N GLY A 117 -13.48 -9.24 11.47
CA GLY A 117 -14.65 -9.14 12.34
C GLY A 117 -14.31 -8.97 13.82
N GLU A 118 -13.22 -9.57 14.28
CA GLU A 118 -12.78 -9.52 15.69
C GLU A 118 -11.50 -8.70 15.86
N TYR A 119 -10.58 -8.83 14.91
CA TYR A 119 -9.31 -8.15 14.88
C TYR A 119 -9.27 -7.18 13.70
N LYS A 120 -8.68 -6.01 13.94
CA LYS A 120 -8.54 -4.96 12.95
C LYS A 120 -7.15 -4.36 12.97
N ALA A 121 -6.47 -4.41 11.83
CA ALA A 121 -5.21 -3.72 11.59
C ALA A 121 -5.45 -2.45 10.77
N THR A 122 -4.97 -1.30 11.24
CA THR A 122 -4.97 -0.03 10.50
C THR A 122 -3.58 0.55 10.47
N CYS A 123 -3.06 0.82 9.28
CA CYS A 123 -1.71 1.33 9.08
C CYS A 123 -1.71 2.64 8.30
N VAL A 124 -0.89 3.58 8.74
CA VAL A 124 -0.48 4.75 7.97
C VAL A 124 0.86 4.44 7.35
N ILE A 125 1.00 4.72 6.05
CA ILE A 125 2.20 4.44 5.27
C ILE A 125 2.75 5.78 4.79
N SER A 126 4.05 5.99 5.02
CA SER A 126 4.72 7.26 4.76
C SER A 126 5.97 7.06 3.92
N LYS A 127 6.37 8.17 3.30
CA LYS A 127 7.62 8.25 2.55
C LYS A 127 8.85 8.36 3.41
#